data_AF-A0A7C1I2X4-F1
#
_entry.id   AF-A0A7C1I2X4-F1
#
_cell.length_a   1.000
_cell.length_b   1.000
_cell.length_c   1.000
_cell.angle_alpha   90.00
_cell.angle_beta   90.00
_cell.angle_gamma   90.00
#
_symmetry.space_group_name_H-M   'P 1'
#
loop_
_entity.id
_entity.type
_entity.pdbx_description
1 polymer ?
#
loop_
_entity_poly.entity_id
_entity_poly.type
_entity_poly.pdbx_seq_one_letter_code
_entity_poly.pdbx_strand_id
1 'polypeptide(L)'
;MKKIGKMFLAVLAVALMNPFAGSAATIPETLEKADQLMAEVIAETGLKKGDPNLLVLTNAGYGTINGESTEAFLDSARDKTGCSPGIRSLLAIHTSVEEPLWCSVYRKHTGKVVFFKWTGEDFHRQTMDASPASILSPEGWKKAASGLIGGRIFSVISISLTWAADPPWPLLHAATFHDHFCPGLNSGYIAGLHLIEKMPLQAGDRYVFVTAPGKCAADALQVMFNTTAGKSSGYSMAMDGKTLAEYSSGKIRPATIAMRVNKKADRCEGVVLGFDWGKAYEVIGVKPGEMAPEGGPADPMFWIARVKMSRGLAGLPKPQLLEYIVELKSFSGKASLADRIAAGNPYSVILNQ
;
A
#
# COMPACT_ATOMS: atom_id res chain seq x y z
N MET A 1 61.59 -48.35 -12.15
CA MET A 1 60.38 -48.14 -11.32
C MET A 1 59.94 -46.69 -11.44
N LYS A 2 58.66 -46.48 -11.81
CA LYS A 2 57.77 -45.30 -11.63
C LYS A 2 58.31 -43.92 -12.07
N LYS A 3 58.01 -43.43 -13.28
CA LYS A 3 56.76 -42.75 -13.76
C LYS A 3 56.26 -41.62 -12.83
N ILE A 4 56.10 -40.44 -13.44
CA ILE A 4 55.07 -39.38 -13.32
C ILE A 4 55.82 -38.06 -13.62
N GLY A 5 55.48 -37.23 -14.60
CA GLY A 5 54.31 -37.11 -15.46
C GLY A 5 54.24 -35.63 -15.85
N LYS A 6 54.53 -35.32 -17.11
CA LYS A 6 54.46 -33.96 -17.67
C LYS A 6 53.04 -33.43 -17.54
N MET A 7 52.83 -32.37 -16.77
CA MET A 7 51.53 -31.69 -16.72
C MET A 7 51.53 -30.55 -17.74
N PHE A 8 50.91 -30.82 -18.88
CA PHE A 8 50.55 -29.82 -19.89
C PHE A 8 49.57 -28.82 -19.28
N LEU A 9 49.90 -27.53 -19.35
CA LEU A 9 49.00 -26.43 -19.06
C LEU A 9 48.07 -26.26 -20.27
N ALA A 10 46.93 -26.96 -20.25
CA ALA A 10 45.84 -26.70 -21.18
C ALA A 10 45.09 -25.45 -20.72
N VAL A 11 45.29 -24.34 -21.42
CA VAL A 11 44.45 -23.14 -21.32
C VAL A 11 43.09 -23.51 -21.89
N LEU A 12 42.17 -23.96 -21.03
CA LEU A 12 40.77 -24.13 -21.39
C LEU A 12 40.12 -22.74 -21.33
N ALA A 13 40.01 -22.09 -22.49
CA ALA A 13 39.13 -20.95 -22.67
C ALA A 13 37.69 -21.44 -22.52
N VAL A 14 37.18 -21.42 -21.28
CA VAL A 14 35.74 -21.54 -21.03
C VAL A 14 35.13 -20.24 -21.56
N ALA A 15 34.69 -20.28 -22.82
CA ALA A 15 33.69 -19.35 -23.31
C ALA A 15 32.50 -19.47 -22.36
N LEU A 16 32.32 -18.46 -21.50
CA LEU A 16 31.08 -18.20 -20.79
C LEU A 16 30.01 -17.98 -21.85
N MET A 17 29.41 -19.07 -22.35
CA MET A 17 28.12 -19.03 -22.99
C MET A 17 27.17 -18.58 -21.91
N ASN A 18 26.90 -17.28 -21.89
CA ASN A 18 25.89 -16.65 -21.07
C ASN A 18 24.55 -17.29 -21.50
N PRO A 19 23.92 -18.18 -20.71
CA PRO A 19 22.65 -18.79 -21.10
C PRO A 19 21.50 -17.76 -21.09
N PHE A 20 21.79 -16.53 -20.67
CA PHE A 20 20.92 -15.36 -20.70
C PHE A 20 21.29 -14.37 -21.81
N ALA A 21 21.78 -14.85 -22.96
CA ALA A 21 21.57 -14.08 -24.19
C ALA A 21 20.06 -14.09 -24.44
N GLY A 22 19.38 -13.09 -23.88
CA GLY A 22 17.94 -12.91 -24.04
C GLY A 22 17.60 -12.92 -25.53
N SER A 23 17.04 -14.04 -25.98
CA SER A 23 16.06 -13.99 -27.07
C SER A 23 15.14 -12.83 -26.72
N ALA A 24 14.99 -11.86 -27.62
CA ALA A 24 13.93 -10.88 -27.48
C ALA A 24 12.65 -11.70 -27.26
N ALA A 25 12.15 -11.73 -26.02
CA ALA A 25 11.01 -12.54 -25.69
C ALA A 25 9.88 -11.99 -26.53
N THR A 26 9.40 -12.80 -27.48
CA THR A 26 8.19 -12.49 -28.23
C THR A 26 7.12 -12.19 -27.20
N ILE A 27 6.57 -10.97 -27.23
CA ILE A 27 5.46 -10.57 -26.38
C ILE A 27 4.36 -11.63 -26.62
N PRO A 28 3.91 -12.35 -25.58
CA PRO A 28 2.79 -13.28 -25.71
C PRO A 28 1.63 -12.60 -26.43
N GLU A 29 0.97 -13.29 -27.35
CA GLU A 29 -0.20 -12.77 -28.09
C GLU A 29 -1.24 -12.15 -27.15
N THR A 30 -1.38 -12.70 -25.94
CA THR A 30 -2.27 -12.17 -24.91
C THR A 30 -1.84 -10.81 -24.36
N LEU A 31 -0.54 -10.53 -24.27
CA LEU A 31 -0.03 -9.20 -23.96
C LEU A 31 -0.23 -8.23 -25.13
N GLU A 32 -0.22 -8.69 -26.39
CA GLU A 32 -0.62 -7.86 -27.53
C GLU A 32 -2.10 -7.46 -27.46
N LYS A 33 -2.98 -8.36 -27.00
CA LYS A 33 -4.40 -8.00 -26.74
C LYS A 33 -4.53 -6.93 -25.66
N ALA A 34 -3.78 -7.05 -24.56
CA ALA A 34 -3.75 -6.05 -23.50
C ALA A 34 -3.26 -4.69 -24.03
N ASP A 35 -2.21 -4.74 -24.87
CA ASP A 35 -1.60 -3.60 -25.54
C ASP A 35 -2.60 -2.85 -26.44
N GLN A 36 -3.30 -3.58 -27.32
CA GLN A 36 -4.34 -3.05 -28.19
C GLN A 36 -5.49 -2.43 -27.39
N LEU A 37 -6.00 -3.13 -26.38
CA LEU A 37 -7.07 -2.62 -25.52
C LEU A 37 -6.65 -1.34 -24.80
N MET A 38 -5.40 -1.26 -24.34
CA MET A 38 -4.87 -0.04 -23.72
C MET A 38 -4.90 1.14 -24.70
N ALA A 39 -4.54 0.94 -25.96
CA ALA A 39 -4.60 1.99 -26.99
C ALA A 39 -6.04 2.48 -27.23
N GLU A 40 -7.01 1.56 -27.33
CA GLU A 40 -8.43 1.89 -27.46
C GLU A 40 -8.93 2.70 -26.26
N VAL A 41 -8.63 2.24 -25.05
CA VAL A 41 -9.07 2.91 -23.81
C VAL A 41 -8.53 4.32 -23.72
N ILE A 42 -7.26 4.55 -24.08
CA ILE A 42 -6.66 5.89 -24.08
C ILE A 42 -7.35 6.78 -25.10
N ALA A 43 -7.61 6.29 -26.31
CA ALA A 43 -8.33 7.04 -27.33
C ALA A 43 -9.73 7.48 -26.82
N GLU A 44 -10.43 6.62 -26.09
CA GLU A 44 -11.72 6.93 -25.47
C GLU A 44 -11.67 7.96 -24.33
N THR A 45 -10.49 8.23 -23.76
CA THR A 45 -10.35 9.30 -22.76
C THR A 45 -10.39 10.69 -23.39
N GLY A 46 -9.99 10.79 -24.67
CA GLY A 46 -9.77 12.06 -25.37
C GLY A 46 -8.60 12.89 -24.83
N LEU A 47 -7.74 12.30 -23.98
CA LEU A 47 -6.55 12.96 -23.43
C LEU A 47 -5.32 12.72 -24.31
N LYS A 48 -4.38 13.66 -24.26
CA LYS A 48 -3.09 13.52 -24.94
C LYS A 48 -2.16 12.62 -24.13
N LYS A 49 -1.19 12.00 -24.81
CA LYS A 49 -0.07 11.32 -24.14
C LYS A 49 0.65 12.29 -23.19
N GLY A 50 0.85 11.88 -21.94
CA GLY A 50 1.50 12.65 -20.88
C GLY A 50 0.59 13.67 -20.18
N ASP A 51 -0.72 13.62 -20.39
CA ASP A 51 -1.65 14.56 -19.73
C ASP A 51 -1.64 14.37 -18.20
N PRO A 52 -1.50 15.45 -17.40
CA PRO A 52 -1.45 15.36 -15.93
C PRO A 52 -2.77 14.91 -15.30
N ASN A 53 -3.86 14.82 -16.08
CA ASN A 53 -5.16 14.34 -15.63
C ASN A 53 -5.38 12.85 -15.88
N LEU A 54 -4.38 12.15 -16.41
CA LEU A 54 -4.43 10.73 -16.67
C LEU A 54 -3.74 9.97 -15.53
N LEU A 55 -4.43 8.96 -14.99
CA LEU A 55 -3.87 8.00 -14.05
C LEU A 55 -4.10 6.59 -14.58
N VAL A 56 -3.07 5.77 -14.53
CA VAL A 56 -3.10 4.34 -14.82
C VAL A 56 -2.81 3.59 -13.53
N LEU A 57 -3.74 2.74 -13.12
CA LEU A 57 -3.56 1.76 -12.06
C LEU A 57 -3.50 0.39 -12.71
N THR A 58 -2.56 -0.46 -12.33
CA THR A 58 -2.51 -1.83 -12.83
C THR A 58 -1.82 -2.72 -11.81
N ASN A 59 -2.17 -4.00 -11.78
CA ASN A 59 -1.36 -4.99 -11.06
C ASN A 59 -0.22 -5.57 -11.92
N ALA A 60 0.07 -5.00 -13.10
CA ALA A 60 1.18 -5.46 -13.93
C ALA A 60 2.51 -5.44 -13.16
N GLY A 61 3.32 -6.47 -13.37
CA GLY A 61 4.51 -6.77 -12.56
C GLY A 61 4.23 -7.64 -11.33
N TYR A 62 2.95 -7.86 -11.00
CA TYR A 62 2.52 -8.87 -10.04
C TYR A 62 1.58 -9.88 -10.71
N GLY A 63 0.46 -9.40 -11.26
CA GLY A 63 -0.56 -10.25 -11.87
C GLY A 63 -0.05 -10.96 -13.12
N THR A 64 -0.78 -11.99 -13.55
CA THR A 64 -0.38 -12.86 -14.65
C THR A 64 -1.43 -12.91 -15.76
N ILE A 65 -1.00 -13.35 -16.94
CA ILE A 65 -1.90 -13.85 -17.98
C ILE A 65 -1.52 -15.30 -18.23
N ASN A 66 -2.42 -16.24 -17.91
CA ASN A 66 -2.17 -17.68 -18.04
C ASN A 66 -0.88 -18.14 -17.32
N GLY A 67 -0.55 -17.54 -16.18
CA GLY A 67 0.66 -17.84 -15.41
C GLY A 67 1.92 -17.09 -15.86
N GLU A 68 1.87 -16.37 -16.98
CA GLU A 68 3.02 -15.61 -17.51
C GLU A 68 3.11 -14.21 -16.89
N SER A 69 4.35 -13.71 -16.77
CA SER A 69 4.63 -12.36 -16.25
C SER A 69 3.99 -11.27 -17.12
N THR A 70 3.60 -10.18 -16.47
CA THR A 70 2.99 -9.01 -17.09
C THR A 70 3.86 -7.76 -17.00
N GLU A 71 5.13 -7.88 -16.60
CA GLU A 71 6.06 -6.74 -16.46
C GLU A 71 6.16 -5.91 -17.74
N ALA A 72 6.18 -6.55 -18.91
CA ALA A 72 6.20 -5.88 -20.22
C ALA A 72 5.00 -4.95 -20.45
N PHE A 73 3.86 -5.20 -19.78
CA PHE A 73 2.70 -4.32 -19.86
C PHE A 73 2.95 -2.95 -19.22
N LEU A 74 3.86 -2.84 -18.23
CA LEU A 74 4.22 -1.55 -17.63
C LEU A 74 4.89 -0.63 -18.65
N ASP A 75 5.79 -1.16 -19.46
CA ASP A 75 6.45 -0.42 -20.55
C ASP A 75 5.44 -0.01 -21.64
N SER A 76 4.58 -0.94 -22.05
CA SER A 76 3.49 -0.66 -22.99
C SER A 76 2.57 0.47 -22.49
N ALA A 77 2.11 0.37 -21.23
CA ALA A 77 1.24 1.37 -20.62
C ALA A 77 1.93 2.74 -20.62
N ARG A 78 3.21 2.81 -20.21
CA ARG A 78 4.01 4.05 -20.26
C ARG A 78 4.10 4.61 -21.68
N ASP A 79 4.42 3.78 -22.65
CA ASP A 79 4.68 4.22 -24.02
C ASP A 79 3.41 4.73 -24.71
N LYS A 80 2.24 4.19 -24.38
CA LYS A 80 0.95 4.65 -24.91
C LYS A 80 0.41 5.88 -24.18
N THR A 81 0.52 5.91 -22.86
CA THR A 81 -0.10 6.97 -22.04
C THR A 81 0.81 8.14 -21.75
N GLY A 82 2.12 7.94 -21.76
CA GLY A 82 3.08 8.88 -21.16
C GLY A 82 3.05 8.88 -19.62
N CYS A 83 2.22 8.06 -18.98
CA CYS A 83 2.20 7.91 -17.54
C CYS A 83 3.44 7.17 -17.07
N SER A 84 3.97 7.55 -15.90
CA SER A 84 5.13 6.90 -15.32
C SER A 84 5.10 6.93 -13.80
N PRO A 85 5.86 6.05 -13.12
CA PRO A 85 6.03 6.12 -11.67
C PRO A 85 6.61 7.46 -11.21
N GLY A 86 7.53 8.05 -11.99
CA GLY A 86 8.23 9.29 -11.64
C GLY A 86 7.32 10.52 -11.53
N ILE A 87 6.31 10.62 -12.40
CA ILE A 87 5.26 11.66 -12.32
C ILE A 87 4.01 11.18 -11.56
N ARG A 88 4.11 10.00 -10.91
CA ARG A 88 3.07 9.40 -10.06
C ARG A 88 1.76 9.09 -10.79
N SER A 89 1.79 8.80 -12.09
CA SER A 89 0.58 8.55 -12.89
C SER A 89 0.49 7.14 -13.48
N LEU A 90 1.52 6.31 -13.32
CA LEU A 90 1.47 4.86 -13.55
C LEU A 90 1.80 4.18 -12.23
N LEU A 91 0.80 3.61 -11.57
CA LEU A 91 0.93 2.98 -10.26
C LEU A 91 0.73 1.48 -10.37
N ALA A 92 1.80 0.73 -10.12
CA ALA A 92 1.76 -0.72 -9.97
C ALA A 92 1.18 -1.06 -8.59
N ILE A 93 0.00 -1.66 -8.57
CA ILE A 93 -0.76 -1.98 -7.36
C ILE A 93 -0.42 -3.41 -6.96
N HIS A 94 0.09 -3.57 -5.74
CA HIS A 94 0.48 -4.86 -5.21
C HIS A 94 -0.73 -5.80 -5.11
N THR A 95 -0.48 -7.06 -5.44
CA THR A 95 -1.46 -8.15 -5.39
C THR A 95 -0.73 -9.49 -5.32
N SER A 96 -1.47 -10.59 -5.12
CA SER A 96 -0.96 -11.93 -5.36
C SER A 96 -0.55 -12.12 -6.83
N VAL A 97 0.56 -12.83 -7.04
CA VAL A 97 1.07 -13.21 -8.37
C VAL A 97 0.16 -14.17 -9.12
N GLU A 98 -0.82 -14.77 -8.44
CA GLU A 98 -1.82 -15.64 -9.05
C GLU A 98 -3.02 -14.87 -9.62
N GLU A 99 -3.12 -13.57 -9.34
CA GLU A 99 -4.25 -12.80 -9.85
C GLU A 99 -4.11 -12.47 -11.35
N PRO A 100 -5.20 -12.52 -12.13
CA PRO A 100 -5.18 -12.09 -13.52
C PRO A 100 -4.81 -10.60 -13.66
N LEU A 101 -4.14 -10.27 -14.76
CA LEU A 101 -3.85 -8.88 -15.14
C LEU A 101 -5.15 -8.05 -15.17
N TRP A 102 -5.09 -6.88 -14.54
CA TRP A 102 -6.09 -5.83 -14.65
C TRP A 102 -5.43 -4.46 -14.79
N CYS A 103 -6.16 -3.53 -15.39
CA CYS A 103 -5.76 -2.15 -15.54
C CYS A 103 -6.97 -1.23 -15.38
N SER A 104 -6.74 -0.04 -14.86
CA SER A 104 -7.71 1.02 -14.72
C SER A 104 -7.11 2.32 -15.25
N VAL A 105 -7.82 2.96 -16.18
CA VAL A 105 -7.51 4.29 -16.67
C VAL A 105 -8.51 5.28 -16.11
N TYR A 106 -8.02 6.24 -15.33
CA TYR A 106 -8.81 7.28 -14.67
C TYR A 106 -8.51 8.66 -15.26
N ARG A 107 -9.59 9.41 -15.56
CA ARG A 107 -9.54 10.80 -16.03
C ARG A 107 -9.98 11.74 -14.91
N LYS A 108 -9.02 12.46 -14.32
CA LYS A 108 -9.20 13.34 -13.15
C LYS A 108 -10.37 14.31 -13.25
N HIS A 109 -10.49 15.03 -14.37
CA HIS A 109 -11.49 16.10 -14.52
C HIS A 109 -12.93 15.61 -14.65
N THR A 110 -13.15 14.47 -15.30
CA THR A 110 -14.50 13.95 -15.55
C THR A 110 -14.90 12.90 -14.53
N GLY A 111 -13.95 12.31 -13.82
CA GLY A 111 -14.17 11.12 -13.00
C GLY A 111 -14.34 9.84 -13.82
N LYS A 112 -14.17 9.85 -15.14
CA LYS A 112 -14.33 8.63 -15.96
C LYS A 112 -13.26 7.61 -15.58
N VAL A 113 -13.68 6.39 -15.28
CA VAL A 113 -12.82 5.22 -15.14
C VAL A 113 -13.16 4.22 -16.24
N VAL A 114 -12.13 3.70 -16.90
CA VAL A 114 -12.24 2.50 -17.73
C VAL A 114 -11.38 1.41 -17.11
N PHE A 115 -12.02 0.34 -16.65
CA PHE A 115 -11.38 -0.81 -16.02
C PHE A 115 -11.43 -1.99 -16.99
N PHE A 116 -10.33 -2.73 -17.11
CA PHE A 116 -10.30 -3.98 -17.86
C PHE A 116 -9.47 -5.04 -17.14
N LYS A 117 -9.81 -6.31 -17.40
CA LYS A 117 -9.22 -7.46 -16.72
C LYS A 117 -9.23 -8.70 -17.62
N TRP A 118 -8.18 -9.50 -17.54
CA TRP A 118 -8.12 -10.84 -18.13
C TRP A 118 -9.08 -11.79 -17.43
N THR A 119 -9.98 -12.44 -18.17
CA THR A 119 -11.01 -13.34 -17.63
C THR A 119 -10.68 -14.82 -17.79
N GLY A 120 -9.50 -15.15 -18.32
CA GLY A 120 -9.05 -16.52 -18.61
C GLY A 120 -8.99 -16.81 -20.11
N GLU A 121 -9.83 -16.14 -20.90
CA GLU A 121 -9.92 -16.31 -22.36
C GLU A 121 -9.63 -15.00 -23.11
N ASP A 122 -10.16 -13.88 -22.60
CA ASP A 122 -9.99 -12.56 -23.21
C ASP A 122 -9.97 -11.44 -22.15
N PHE A 123 -9.74 -10.21 -22.60
CA PHE A 123 -9.95 -9.02 -21.79
C PHE A 123 -11.38 -8.55 -21.87
N HIS A 124 -11.99 -8.39 -20.70
CA HIS A 124 -13.28 -7.71 -20.58
C HIS A 124 -13.06 -6.30 -20.07
N ARG A 125 -14.00 -5.39 -20.37
CA ARG A 125 -13.94 -3.99 -19.96
C ARG A 125 -15.24 -3.49 -19.34
N GLN A 126 -15.11 -2.52 -18.44
CA GLN A 126 -16.21 -1.80 -17.79
C GLN A 126 -15.85 -0.31 -17.72
N THR A 127 -16.75 0.55 -18.21
CA THR A 127 -16.66 2.00 -17.99
C THR A 127 -17.58 2.41 -16.85
N MET A 128 -17.10 3.31 -15.98
CA MET A 128 -17.89 3.85 -14.88
C MET A 128 -17.59 5.33 -14.63
N ASP A 129 -18.57 6.01 -14.03
CA ASP A 129 -18.41 7.37 -13.52
C ASP A 129 -17.95 7.30 -12.05
N ALA A 130 -16.67 7.55 -11.85
CA ALA A 130 -16.04 7.63 -10.54
C ALA A 130 -16.03 9.06 -9.97
N SER A 131 -16.79 10.02 -10.53
CA SER A 131 -16.89 11.33 -9.92
C SER A 131 -17.44 11.20 -8.49
N PRO A 132 -16.96 12.00 -7.51
CA PRO A 132 -17.39 11.87 -6.11
C PRO A 132 -18.91 11.93 -5.93
N ALA A 133 -19.62 12.75 -6.72
CA ALA A 133 -21.07 12.87 -6.67
C ALA A 133 -21.81 11.59 -7.09
N SER A 134 -21.19 10.79 -7.97
CA SER A 134 -21.74 9.54 -8.48
C SER A 134 -21.32 8.35 -7.61
N ILE A 135 -20.02 8.12 -7.48
CA ILE A 135 -19.48 6.89 -6.88
C ILE A 135 -19.54 6.85 -5.35
N LEU A 136 -19.57 8.00 -4.68
CA LEU A 136 -19.70 8.07 -3.22
C LEU A 136 -21.16 8.11 -2.76
N SER A 137 -22.03 7.42 -3.49
CA SER A 137 -23.42 7.12 -3.17
C SER A 137 -23.63 5.59 -3.11
N PRO A 138 -24.55 5.07 -2.28
CA PRO A 138 -24.83 3.63 -2.23
C PRO A 138 -25.25 3.06 -3.60
N GLU A 139 -26.05 3.79 -4.37
CA GLU A 139 -26.53 3.38 -5.70
C GLU A 139 -25.37 3.31 -6.70
N GLY A 140 -24.56 4.36 -6.77
CA GLY A 140 -23.40 4.42 -7.67
C GLY A 140 -22.37 3.35 -7.35
N TRP A 141 -22.08 3.15 -6.05
CA TRP A 141 -21.16 2.10 -5.60
C TRP A 141 -21.66 0.70 -5.95
N LYS A 142 -22.93 0.37 -5.64
CA LYS A 142 -23.53 -0.93 -5.97
C LYS A 142 -23.51 -1.19 -7.48
N LYS A 143 -23.89 -0.20 -8.28
CA LYS A 143 -23.90 -0.30 -9.75
C LYS A 143 -22.51 -0.58 -10.32
N ALA A 144 -21.48 0.09 -9.80
CA ALA A 144 -20.11 -0.16 -10.25
C ALA A 144 -19.61 -1.54 -9.77
N ALA A 145 -19.83 -1.86 -8.49
CA ALA A 145 -19.36 -3.10 -7.86
C ALA A 145 -20.01 -4.37 -8.42
N SER A 146 -21.23 -4.29 -8.96
CA SER A 146 -21.90 -5.43 -9.62
C SER A 146 -21.32 -5.78 -10.99
N GLY A 147 -20.44 -4.94 -11.54
CA GLY A 147 -19.77 -5.17 -12.82
C GLY A 147 -18.45 -5.94 -12.70
N LEU A 148 -17.67 -5.92 -13.78
CA LEU A 148 -16.37 -6.58 -13.90
C LEU A 148 -15.38 -6.23 -12.78
N ILE A 149 -15.39 -4.99 -12.29
CA ILE A 149 -14.47 -4.52 -11.25
C ILE A 149 -14.68 -5.24 -9.91
N GLY A 150 -15.89 -5.70 -9.63
CA GLY A 150 -16.21 -6.46 -8.42
C GLY A 150 -15.70 -5.79 -7.14
N GLY A 151 -15.09 -6.60 -6.27
CA GLY A 151 -14.47 -6.15 -5.02
C GLY A 151 -13.29 -5.18 -5.19
N ARG A 152 -12.67 -5.08 -6.38
CA ARG A 152 -11.55 -4.14 -6.62
C ARG A 152 -11.99 -2.69 -6.66
N ILE A 153 -13.30 -2.43 -6.68
CA ILE A 153 -13.84 -1.07 -6.64
C ILE A 153 -13.24 -0.27 -5.48
N PHE A 154 -13.03 -0.87 -4.31
CA PHE A 154 -12.42 -0.14 -3.19
C PHE A 154 -10.97 0.25 -3.45
N SER A 155 -10.15 -0.67 -3.97
CA SER A 155 -8.77 -0.38 -4.39
C SER A 155 -8.71 0.73 -5.44
N VAL A 156 -9.40 0.55 -6.56
CA VAL A 156 -9.36 1.47 -7.70
C VAL A 156 -9.92 2.85 -7.33
N ILE A 157 -11.08 2.93 -6.69
CA ILE A 157 -11.73 4.21 -6.37
C ILE A 157 -10.98 4.94 -5.26
N SER A 158 -10.52 4.24 -4.21
CA SER A 158 -9.79 4.89 -3.11
C SER A 158 -8.48 5.50 -3.59
N ILE A 159 -7.72 4.81 -4.45
CA ILE A 159 -6.48 5.33 -5.04
C ILE A 159 -6.78 6.45 -6.03
N SER A 160 -7.71 6.25 -6.97
CA SER A 160 -8.00 7.25 -8.01
C SER A 160 -8.45 8.59 -7.42
N LEU A 161 -9.40 8.57 -6.48
CA LEU A 161 -9.94 9.78 -5.88
C LEU A 161 -8.96 10.46 -4.92
N THR A 162 -8.12 9.69 -4.22
CA THR A 162 -7.11 10.27 -3.34
C THR A 162 -5.94 10.82 -4.15
N TRP A 163 -5.47 10.12 -5.17
CA TRP A 163 -4.47 10.61 -6.14
C TRP A 163 -4.89 11.93 -6.79
N ALA A 164 -6.17 12.06 -7.16
CA ALA A 164 -6.72 13.31 -7.69
C ALA A 164 -6.57 14.50 -6.73
N ALA A 165 -6.47 14.24 -5.42
CA ALA A 165 -6.25 15.24 -4.37
C ALA A 165 -4.76 15.46 -4.03
N ASP A 166 -3.83 14.91 -4.82
CA ASP A 166 -2.37 15.06 -4.68
C ASP A 166 -1.83 14.68 -3.27
N PRO A 167 -1.93 13.40 -2.88
CA PRO A 167 -1.53 12.97 -1.55
C PRO A 167 0.00 12.96 -1.40
N PRO A 168 0.52 13.07 -0.16
CA PRO A 168 1.95 12.98 0.07
C PRO A 168 2.55 11.69 -0.50
N TRP A 169 3.73 11.80 -1.11
CA TRP A 169 4.39 10.68 -1.79
C TRP A 169 4.58 9.43 -0.92
N PRO A 170 4.97 9.51 0.39
CA PRO A 170 5.17 8.30 1.18
C PRO A 170 3.85 7.57 1.43
N LEU A 171 2.76 8.33 1.57
CA LEU A 171 1.42 7.78 1.76
C LEU A 171 0.91 7.13 0.46
N LEU A 172 1.13 7.76 -0.71
CA LEU A 172 0.80 7.15 -1.99
C LEU A 172 1.56 5.84 -2.21
N HIS A 173 2.84 5.82 -1.89
CA HIS A 173 3.67 4.62 -2.02
C HIS A 173 3.21 3.50 -1.06
N ALA A 174 2.83 3.86 0.16
CA ALA A 174 2.22 2.93 1.09
C ALA A 174 0.89 2.36 0.55
N ALA A 175 0.06 3.19 -0.09
CA ALA A 175 -1.21 2.75 -0.67
C ALA A 175 -1.02 1.82 -1.88
N THR A 176 0.02 2.02 -2.69
CA THR A 176 0.33 1.09 -3.79
C THR A 176 0.79 -0.27 -3.28
N PHE A 177 1.48 -0.32 -2.13
CA PHE A 177 1.89 -1.58 -1.49
C PHE A 177 0.73 -2.26 -0.74
N HIS A 178 -0.12 -1.47 -0.07
CA HIS A 178 -1.29 -1.94 0.68
C HIS A 178 -2.50 -2.22 -0.21
N ASP A 179 -2.39 -1.95 -1.51
CA ASP A 179 -3.43 -2.08 -2.54
C ASP A 179 -4.58 -1.05 -2.52
N HIS A 180 -4.74 -0.25 -1.46
CA HIS A 180 -5.80 0.76 -1.36
C HIS A 180 -5.49 1.86 -0.34
N PHE A 181 -6.28 2.95 -0.39
CA PHE A 181 -6.31 3.97 0.65
C PHE A 181 -7.40 3.66 1.69
N CYS A 182 -7.00 3.33 2.92
CA CYS A 182 -7.91 3.22 4.06
C CYS A 182 -7.52 4.17 5.21
N PRO A 183 -8.43 4.41 6.17
CA PRO A 183 -8.14 5.27 7.32
C PRO A 183 -6.98 4.72 8.18
N GLY A 184 -6.87 3.40 8.31
CA GLY A 184 -5.77 2.77 9.05
C GLY A 184 -4.40 2.96 8.40
N LEU A 185 -4.33 3.01 7.07
CA LEU A 185 -3.08 3.31 6.37
C LEU A 185 -2.66 4.78 6.61
N ASN A 186 -3.65 5.70 6.57
CA ASN A 186 -3.43 7.10 6.93
C ASN A 186 -2.94 7.24 8.37
N SER A 187 -3.54 6.53 9.34
CA SER A 187 -3.10 6.63 10.74
C SER A 187 -1.66 6.15 10.93
N GLY A 188 -1.21 5.12 10.19
CA GLY A 188 0.19 4.70 10.19
C GLY A 188 1.14 5.75 9.58
N TYR A 189 0.75 6.38 8.47
CA TYR A 189 1.51 7.48 7.88
C TYR A 189 1.66 8.67 8.85
N ILE A 190 0.57 9.06 9.49
CA ILE A 190 0.54 10.15 10.47
C ILE A 190 1.39 9.81 11.70
N ALA A 191 1.33 8.56 12.19
CA ALA A 191 2.23 8.08 13.24
C ALA A 191 3.70 8.20 12.81
N GLY A 192 4.03 7.86 11.57
CA GLY A 192 5.37 8.06 11.02
C GLY A 192 5.81 9.53 11.01
N LEU A 193 4.93 10.45 10.61
CA LEU A 193 5.22 11.89 10.66
C LEU A 193 5.48 12.37 12.10
N HIS A 194 4.70 11.88 13.06
CA HIS A 194 4.87 12.18 14.48
C HIS A 194 6.24 11.75 14.99
N LEU A 195 6.67 10.53 14.64
CA LEU A 195 7.96 9.99 15.06
C LEU A 195 9.14 10.71 14.44
N ILE A 196 9.06 11.10 13.17
CA ILE A 196 10.09 11.92 12.52
C ILE A 196 10.29 13.24 13.28
N GLU A 197 9.22 13.81 13.84
CA GLU A 197 9.27 15.08 14.56
C GLU A 197 9.68 14.93 16.03
N LYS A 198 9.13 13.94 16.74
CA LYS A 198 9.25 13.81 18.20
C LYS A 198 10.28 12.78 18.65
N MET A 199 10.56 11.77 17.82
CA MET A 199 11.50 10.69 18.12
C MET A 199 12.45 10.40 16.94
N PRO A 200 13.13 11.40 16.35
CA PRO A 200 13.94 11.21 15.14
C PRO A 200 15.09 10.23 15.37
N LEU A 201 15.48 9.44 14.37
CA LEU A 201 16.63 8.53 14.52
C LEU A 201 17.93 9.31 14.72
N GLN A 202 18.76 8.87 15.66
CA GLN A 202 20.14 9.31 15.82
C GLN A 202 21.11 8.29 15.20
N ALA A 203 22.41 8.60 15.21
CA ALA A 203 23.43 7.71 14.67
C ALA A 203 23.40 6.32 15.34
N GLY A 204 23.21 5.28 14.53
CA GLY A 204 23.14 3.88 14.98
C GLY A 204 21.76 3.46 15.51
N ASP A 205 20.79 4.36 15.56
CA ASP A 205 19.41 4.02 15.89
C ASP A 205 18.71 3.38 14.69
N ARG A 206 17.74 2.52 14.96
CA ARG A 206 16.72 2.07 14.00
C ARG A 206 15.35 2.08 14.65
N TYR A 207 14.30 2.22 13.84
CA TYR A 207 12.96 1.96 14.34
C TYR A 207 12.68 0.46 14.43
N VAL A 208 11.93 0.08 15.47
CA VAL A 208 11.25 -1.20 15.58
C VAL A 208 9.79 -0.91 15.92
N PHE A 209 8.85 -1.50 15.18
CA PHE A 209 7.42 -1.30 15.36
C PHE A 209 6.72 -2.58 15.76
N VAL A 210 5.80 -2.49 16.72
CA VAL A 210 4.82 -3.53 17.00
C VAL A 210 3.43 -2.91 16.87
N THR A 211 2.68 -3.31 15.85
CA THR A 211 1.30 -2.88 15.60
C THR A 211 0.34 -3.95 16.12
N ALA A 212 -0.39 -3.63 17.19
CA ALA A 212 -1.22 -4.57 17.93
C ALA A 212 -2.54 -3.86 18.37
N PRO A 213 -3.69 -4.15 17.74
CA PRO A 213 -3.92 -5.20 16.78
C PRO A 213 -3.24 -4.93 15.43
N GLY A 214 -2.86 -5.98 14.72
CA GLY A 214 -2.34 -5.93 13.36
C GLY A 214 -3.37 -5.27 12.44
N LYS A 215 -2.96 -4.16 11.81
CA LYS A 215 -3.79 -3.30 10.97
C LYS A 215 -2.94 -2.63 9.90
N CYS A 216 -3.60 -1.95 8.96
CA CYS A 216 -3.03 -1.23 7.83
C CYS A 216 -1.91 -0.23 8.20
N ALA A 217 -1.90 0.26 9.45
CA ALA A 217 -0.83 1.15 9.94
C ALA A 217 0.55 0.50 9.86
N ALA A 218 0.65 -0.82 10.05
CA ALA A 218 1.91 -1.55 9.96
C ALA A 218 2.54 -1.45 8.57
N ASP A 219 1.74 -1.53 7.50
CA ASP A 219 2.22 -1.44 6.12
C ASP A 219 2.73 -0.04 5.79
N ALA A 220 2.04 1.01 6.25
CA ALA A 220 2.52 2.38 6.11
C ALA A 220 3.89 2.58 6.77
N LEU A 221 4.05 2.11 8.02
CA LEU A 221 5.31 2.21 8.75
C LEU A 221 6.41 1.37 8.10
N GLN A 222 6.08 0.17 7.63
CA GLN A 222 7.00 -0.70 6.89
C GLN A 222 7.52 -0.01 5.63
N VAL A 223 6.65 0.60 4.84
CA VAL A 223 7.03 1.29 3.60
C VAL A 223 7.83 2.56 3.90
N MET A 224 7.43 3.35 4.89
CA MET A 224 8.12 4.59 5.24
C MET A 224 9.53 4.38 5.81
N PHE A 225 9.71 3.34 6.64
CA PHE A 225 10.93 3.17 7.44
C PHE A 225 11.70 1.88 7.13
N ASN A 226 11.27 1.12 6.11
CA ASN A 226 11.87 -0.14 5.71
C ASN A 226 11.90 -1.19 6.85
N THR A 227 10.89 -1.16 7.70
CA THR A 227 10.80 -1.98 8.92
C THR A 227 10.02 -3.27 8.67
N THR A 228 10.52 -4.15 7.80
CA THR A 228 9.82 -5.39 7.48
C THR A 228 9.95 -6.42 8.61
N ALA A 229 9.00 -7.35 8.70
CA ALA A 229 9.07 -8.48 9.62
C ALA A 229 10.33 -9.34 9.39
N GLY A 230 10.70 -9.59 8.13
CA GLY A 230 11.93 -10.31 7.77
C GLY A 230 13.23 -9.61 8.17
N LYS A 231 13.17 -8.29 8.46
CA LYS A 231 14.31 -7.51 8.99
C LYS A 231 14.30 -7.42 10.53
N SER A 232 13.36 -8.12 11.18
CA SER A 232 13.15 -8.09 12.63
C SER A 232 12.99 -6.66 13.13
N SER A 233 12.08 -5.92 12.49
CA SER A 233 11.86 -4.49 12.74
C SER A 233 10.43 -4.01 12.60
N GLY A 234 9.51 -4.80 12.03
CA GLY A 234 8.08 -4.51 12.04
C GLY A 234 7.26 -5.77 12.30
N TYR A 235 6.38 -5.71 13.29
CA TYR A 235 5.56 -6.84 13.72
C TYR A 235 4.10 -6.42 13.74
N SER A 236 3.24 -7.28 13.19
CA SER A 236 1.79 -7.14 13.26
C SER A 236 1.23 -8.28 14.11
N MET A 237 0.54 -7.96 15.20
CA MET A 237 0.09 -8.94 16.18
C MET A 237 -1.41 -8.90 16.33
N ALA A 238 -2.07 -10.06 16.28
CA ALA A 238 -3.49 -10.13 16.59
C ALA A 238 -3.72 -9.76 18.06
N MET A 239 -4.75 -8.96 18.32
CA MET A 239 -5.19 -8.67 19.68
C MET A 239 -6.69 -8.44 19.69
N ASP A 240 -7.39 -9.06 20.64
CA ASP A 240 -8.82 -8.92 20.77
C ASP A 240 -9.19 -7.57 21.43
N GLY A 241 -10.42 -7.15 21.21
CA GLY A 241 -10.89 -5.85 21.68
C GLY A 241 -11.01 -5.72 23.20
N LYS A 242 -11.17 -6.83 23.94
CA LYS A 242 -11.27 -6.79 25.40
C LYS A 242 -9.89 -6.54 26.01
N THR A 243 -8.90 -7.33 25.58
CA THR A 243 -7.50 -7.12 25.98
C THR A 243 -7.04 -5.71 25.63
N LEU A 244 -7.36 -5.22 24.42
CA LEU A 244 -7.00 -3.86 24.00
C LEU A 244 -7.61 -2.76 24.88
N ALA A 245 -8.81 -2.98 25.42
CA ALA A 245 -9.51 -2.01 26.26
C ALA A 245 -8.79 -1.77 27.61
N GLU A 246 -8.09 -2.79 28.14
CA GLU A 246 -7.32 -2.69 29.39
C GLU A 246 -6.18 -1.68 29.30
N TYR A 247 -5.67 -1.43 28.08
CA TYR A 247 -4.55 -0.52 27.81
C TYR A 247 -4.99 0.82 27.22
N SER A 248 -6.30 1.09 27.20
CA SER A 248 -6.86 2.31 26.62
C SER A 248 -6.80 3.50 27.58
N SER A 249 -6.63 4.71 27.05
CA SER A 249 -6.78 5.96 27.80
C SER A 249 -8.05 6.66 27.35
N GLY A 250 -9.07 6.65 28.22
CA GLY A 250 -10.41 7.13 27.86
C GLY A 250 -10.98 6.38 26.66
N LYS A 251 -11.26 7.10 25.57
CA LYS A 251 -11.77 6.52 24.31
C LYS A 251 -10.66 6.08 23.34
N ILE A 252 -9.41 6.39 23.65
CA ILE A 252 -8.27 6.15 22.77
C ILE A 252 -7.68 4.78 23.08
N ARG A 253 -7.71 3.90 22.08
CA ARG A 253 -7.09 2.58 22.16
C ARG A 253 -5.66 2.63 21.62
N PRO A 254 -4.72 1.85 22.17
CA PRO A 254 -3.41 1.75 21.56
C PRO A 254 -3.50 1.05 20.20
N ALA A 255 -2.57 1.39 19.31
CA ALA A 255 -2.54 0.86 17.95
C ALA A 255 -1.12 0.42 17.56
N THR A 256 -0.12 1.23 17.88
CA THR A 256 1.27 0.99 17.49
C THR A 256 2.19 1.31 18.65
N ILE A 257 3.14 0.41 18.91
CA ILE A 257 4.30 0.67 19.77
C ILE A 257 5.46 0.99 18.84
N ALA A 258 6.00 2.19 18.98
CA ALA A 258 7.17 2.65 18.23
C ALA A 258 8.39 2.65 19.14
N MET A 259 9.49 2.06 18.70
CA MET A 259 10.73 1.98 19.45
C MET A 259 11.90 2.47 18.62
N ARG A 260 12.72 3.35 19.19
CA ARG A 260 14.04 3.76 18.68
C ARG A 260 15.09 2.91 19.40
N VAL A 261 15.73 2.01 18.66
CA VAL A 261 16.64 0.99 19.22
C VAL A 261 18.06 1.22 18.74
N ASN A 262 19.00 1.27 19.67
CA ASN A 262 20.44 1.32 19.42
C ASN A 262 21.12 0.11 20.08
N LYS A 263 21.51 -0.88 19.28
CA LYS A 263 22.13 -2.11 19.81
C LYS A 263 23.52 -1.86 20.39
N LYS A 264 24.30 -0.95 19.78
CA LYS A 264 25.67 -0.65 20.23
C LYS A 264 25.68 0.08 21.57
N ALA A 265 24.74 1.00 21.76
CA ALA A 265 24.56 1.73 23.00
C ALA A 265 23.68 0.99 24.03
N ASP A 266 23.26 -0.25 23.74
CA ASP A 266 22.31 -1.05 24.53
C ASP A 266 21.08 -0.26 25.01
N ARG A 267 20.44 0.47 24.07
CA ARG A 267 19.33 1.39 24.37
C ARG A 267 18.09 1.07 23.54
N CYS A 268 16.93 1.15 24.16
CA CYS A 268 15.60 1.16 23.55
C CYS A 268 14.80 2.28 24.21
N GLU A 269 14.31 3.23 23.43
CA GLU A 269 13.34 4.25 23.86
C GLU A 269 12.08 4.04 23.04
N GLY A 270 10.91 4.11 23.64
CA GLY A 270 9.68 3.85 22.90
C GLY A 270 8.46 4.55 23.46
N VAL A 271 7.42 4.53 22.64
CA VAL A 271 6.15 5.16 22.89
C VAL A 271 5.01 4.29 22.36
N VAL A 272 3.94 4.20 23.15
CA VAL A 272 2.66 3.61 22.76
C VAL A 272 1.81 4.70 22.13
N LEU A 273 1.43 4.51 20.87
CA LEU A 273 0.61 5.45 20.11
C LEU A 273 -0.82 4.92 19.95
N GLY A 274 -1.78 5.81 20.19
CA GLY A 274 -3.18 5.68 19.80
C GLY A 274 -3.55 6.71 18.74
N PHE A 275 -4.79 6.63 18.25
CA PHE A 275 -5.33 7.55 17.26
C PHE A 275 -6.73 8.04 17.66
N ASP A 276 -6.95 9.35 17.61
CA ASP A 276 -8.25 9.97 17.90
C ASP A 276 -9.18 9.93 16.68
N TRP A 277 -9.83 8.78 16.51
CA TRP A 277 -10.82 8.58 15.47
C TRP A 277 -12.03 9.51 15.61
N GLY A 278 -12.43 9.86 16.84
CA GLY A 278 -13.59 10.73 17.07
C GLY A 278 -13.35 12.11 16.48
N LYS A 279 -12.19 12.70 16.79
CA LYS A 279 -11.76 13.98 16.24
C LYS A 279 -11.60 13.92 14.71
N ALA A 280 -11.02 12.84 14.19
CA ALA A 280 -10.86 12.67 12.74
C ALA A 280 -12.23 12.59 12.01
N TYR A 281 -13.18 11.82 12.55
CA TYR A 281 -14.53 11.70 12.01
C TYR A 281 -15.27 13.03 11.97
N GLU A 282 -15.18 13.82 13.05
CA GLU A 282 -15.78 15.14 13.14
C GLU A 282 -15.22 16.10 12.09
N VAL A 283 -13.89 16.21 12.00
CA VAL A 283 -13.23 17.13 11.06
C VAL A 283 -13.52 16.77 9.59
N ILE A 284 -13.55 15.49 9.25
CA ILE A 284 -13.83 15.05 7.87
C ILE A 284 -15.33 15.06 7.55
N GLY A 285 -16.20 15.04 8.57
CA GLY A 285 -17.65 15.00 8.40
C GLY A 285 -18.19 13.61 8.04
N VAL A 286 -17.58 12.56 8.61
CA VAL A 286 -18.06 11.16 8.49
C VAL A 286 -18.60 10.72 9.84
N LYS A 287 -19.80 10.13 9.86
CA LYS A 287 -20.42 9.66 11.09
C LYS A 287 -19.85 8.30 11.49
N PRO A 288 -19.69 7.99 12.79
CA PRO A 288 -19.23 6.67 13.24
C PRO A 288 -20.06 5.50 12.69
N GLY A 289 -21.38 5.68 12.55
CA GLY A 289 -22.29 4.68 11.98
C GLY A 289 -22.05 4.40 10.49
N GLU A 290 -21.47 5.33 9.73
CA GLU A 290 -21.10 5.09 8.32
C GLU A 290 -19.80 4.27 8.21
N MET A 291 -18.91 4.37 9.21
CA MET A 291 -17.68 3.57 9.29
C MET A 291 -17.94 2.12 9.73
N ALA A 292 -19.03 1.90 10.48
CA ALA A 292 -19.46 0.59 10.96
C ALA A 292 -20.99 0.44 10.86
N PRO A 293 -21.56 0.44 9.63
CA PRO A 293 -22.99 0.28 9.43
C PRO A 293 -23.44 -1.13 9.84
N GLU A 294 -24.74 -1.27 10.10
CA GLU A 294 -25.37 -2.58 10.27
C GLU A 294 -25.21 -3.40 8.98
N GLY A 295 -24.85 -4.69 9.10
CA GLY A 295 -24.48 -5.52 7.95
C GLY A 295 -23.03 -5.34 7.45
N GLY A 296 -22.28 -4.38 8.01
CA GLY A 296 -20.84 -4.25 7.77
C GLY A 296 -20.50 -4.05 6.29
N PRO A 297 -19.54 -4.81 5.72
CA PRO A 297 -19.12 -4.66 4.33
C PRO A 297 -20.20 -4.87 3.26
N ALA A 298 -21.35 -5.46 3.61
CA ALA A 298 -22.48 -5.62 2.69
C ALA A 298 -23.22 -4.30 2.43
N ASP A 299 -23.12 -3.33 3.34
CA ASP A 299 -23.59 -1.96 3.12
C ASP A 299 -22.50 -1.15 2.38
N PRO A 300 -22.77 -0.57 1.20
CA PRO A 300 -21.80 0.28 0.49
C PRO A 300 -21.22 1.42 1.33
N MET A 301 -21.97 1.93 2.30
CA MET A 301 -21.50 3.00 3.16
C MET A 301 -20.25 2.62 3.93
N PHE A 302 -20.06 1.34 4.26
CA PHE A 302 -18.82 0.83 4.85
C PHE A 302 -17.61 1.23 4.00
N TRP A 303 -17.67 1.05 2.68
CA TRP A 303 -16.56 1.35 1.78
C TRP A 303 -16.49 2.85 1.45
N ILE A 304 -17.64 3.47 1.18
CA ILE A 304 -17.73 4.90 0.84
C ILE A 304 -17.17 5.77 1.97
N ALA A 305 -17.53 5.49 3.23
CA ALA A 305 -17.03 6.22 4.39
C ALA A 305 -15.51 6.11 4.51
N ARG A 306 -14.93 4.93 4.21
CA ARG A 306 -13.48 4.73 4.20
C ARG A 306 -12.80 5.53 3.09
N VAL A 307 -13.38 5.60 1.89
CA VAL A 307 -12.85 6.46 0.81
C VAL A 307 -12.89 7.94 1.22
N LYS A 308 -14.01 8.41 1.78
CA LYS A 308 -14.16 9.78 2.28
C LYS A 308 -13.12 10.11 3.35
N MET A 309 -12.98 9.24 4.36
CA MET A 309 -12.00 9.40 5.43
C MET A 309 -10.56 9.42 4.91
N SER A 310 -10.18 8.46 4.06
CA SER A 310 -8.81 8.37 3.54
C SER A 310 -8.43 9.59 2.69
N ARG A 311 -9.32 10.00 1.78
CA ARG A 311 -9.09 11.16 0.92
C ARG A 311 -9.05 12.45 1.75
N GLY A 312 -9.95 12.57 2.73
CA GLY A 312 -10.01 13.70 3.64
C GLY A 312 -8.71 13.87 4.43
N LEU A 313 -8.28 12.81 5.12
CA LEU A 313 -7.03 12.80 5.90
C LEU A 313 -5.81 13.09 5.03
N ALA A 314 -5.70 12.46 3.86
CA ALA A 314 -4.56 12.68 2.96
C ALA A 314 -4.40 14.14 2.49
N GLY A 315 -5.47 14.93 2.51
CA GLY A 315 -5.47 16.34 2.11
C GLY A 315 -5.27 17.34 3.25
N LEU A 316 -5.21 16.91 4.52
CA LEU A 316 -5.00 17.82 5.65
C LEU A 316 -3.53 18.24 5.78
N PRO A 317 -3.25 19.47 6.24
CA PRO A 317 -1.90 19.92 6.52
C PRO A 317 -1.27 19.15 7.69
N LYS A 318 0.05 18.93 7.62
CA LYS A 318 0.81 18.15 8.62
C LYS A 318 0.52 18.56 10.08
N PRO A 319 0.52 19.85 10.49
CA PRO A 319 0.26 20.22 11.88
C PRO A 319 -1.07 19.68 12.39
N GLN A 320 -2.13 19.77 11.58
CA GLN A 320 -3.45 19.26 11.92
C GLN A 320 -3.46 17.73 12.01
N LEU A 321 -2.75 17.04 11.10
CA LEU A 321 -2.61 15.59 11.13
C LEU A 321 -2.00 15.08 12.45
N LEU A 322 -0.97 15.77 12.95
CA LEU A 322 -0.29 15.38 14.18
C LEU A 322 -1.21 15.45 15.42
N GLU A 323 -2.25 16.28 15.39
CA GLU A 323 -3.19 16.39 16.51
C GLU A 323 -4.08 15.15 16.69
N TYR A 324 -4.06 14.20 15.75
CA TYR A 324 -4.81 12.94 15.87
C TYR A 324 -4.00 11.83 16.54
N ILE A 325 -2.69 11.99 16.69
CA ILE A 325 -1.84 11.02 17.39
C ILE A 325 -1.85 11.31 18.88
N VAL A 326 -2.04 10.26 19.67
CA VAL A 326 -2.03 10.36 21.13
C VAL A 326 -0.93 9.44 21.67
N GLU A 327 0.02 10.00 22.38
CA GLU A 327 1.01 9.22 23.14
C GLU A 327 0.37 8.73 24.44
N LEU A 328 0.18 7.42 24.56
CA LEU A 328 -0.50 6.79 25.70
C LEU A 328 0.47 6.46 26.83
N LYS A 329 1.69 6.02 26.50
CA LYS A 329 2.75 5.71 27.47
C LYS A 329 4.11 5.75 26.79
N SER A 330 5.08 6.40 27.40
CA SER A 330 6.49 6.34 27.01
C SER A 330 7.27 5.40 27.92
N PHE A 331 8.34 4.81 27.41
CA PHE A 331 9.18 3.85 28.14
C PHE A 331 10.62 3.85 27.62
N SER A 332 11.53 3.32 28.42
CA SER A 332 12.94 3.17 28.03
C SER A 332 13.58 1.96 28.71
N GLY A 333 14.56 1.35 28.06
CA GLY A 333 15.31 0.24 28.63
C GLY A 333 16.48 -0.18 27.74
N LYS A 334 16.95 -1.41 27.97
CA LYS A 334 18.01 -2.03 27.15
C LYS A 334 17.53 -2.37 25.75
N ALA A 335 18.45 -2.56 24.81
CA ALA A 335 18.09 -2.87 23.41
C ALA A 335 17.26 -4.17 23.29
N SER A 336 17.52 -5.15 24.16
CA SER A 336 16.77 -6.42 24.22
C SER A 336 15.30 -6.27 24.60
N LEU A 337 14.88 -5.09 25.09
CA LEU A 337 13.47 -4.81 25.34
C LEU A 337 12.63 -4.90 24.06
N ALA A 338 13.16 -4.47 22.92
CA ALA A 338 12.42 -4.52 21.66
C ALA A 338 12.03 -5.95 21.28
N ASP A 339 12.92 -6.92 21.49
CA ASP A 339 12.66 -8.32 21.21
C ASP A 339 11.61 -8.90 22.17
N ARG A 340 11.63 -8.50 23.44
CA ARG A 340 10.60 -8.92 24.42
C ARG A 340 9.22 -8.37 24.10
N ILE A 341 9.14 -7.10 23.69
CA ILE A 341 7.86 -6.49 23.29
C ILE A 341 7.32 -7.17 22.04
N ALA A 342 8.18 -7.55 21.08
CA ALA A 342 7.77 -8.30 19.90
C ALA A 342 7.36 -9.76 20.17
N ALA A 343 7.57 -10.27 21.40
CA ALA A 343 7.35 -11.66 21.78
C ALA A 343 6.21 -11.81 22.80
N GLY A 344 4.96 -11.74 22.35
CA GLY A 344 3.76 -12.01 23.17
C GLY A 344 2.78 -10.84 23.23
N ASN A 345 2.10 -10.64 24.37
CA ASN A 345 1.28 -9.44 24.56
C ASN A 345 2.22 -8.24 24.76
N PRO A 346 2.32 -7.32 23.79
CA PRO A 346 3.35 -6.30 23.82
C PRO A 346 3.07 -5.22 24.87
N TYR A 347 1.80 -4.99 25.23
CA TYR A 347 1.40 -3.95 26.15
C TYR A 347 1.65 -4.32 27.62
N SER A 348 1.51 -5.60 27.99
CA SER A 348 1.80 -6.05 29.36
C SER A 348 3.29 -5.91 29.70
N VAL A 349 4.18 -6.13 28.73
CA VAL A 349 5.64 -5.93 28.88
C VAL A 349 5.96 -4.46 29.18
N ILE A 350 5.21 -3.53 28.60
CA ILE A 350 5.38 -2.08 28.80
C ILE A 350 4.76 -1.61 30.12
N LEU A 351 3.64 -2.19 30.55
CA LEU A 351 3.02 -1.83 31.84
C LEU A 351 3.90 -2.19 33.04
N ASN A 352 4.70 -3.26 32.94
CA ASN A 352 5.60 -3.73 34.00
C ASN A 352 6.97 -3.00 34.03
N GLN A 353 7.08 -1.86 33.36
CA GLN A 353 8.21 -0.92 33.43
C GLN A 353 7.77 0.43 33.97
#